data_AF-A0AAP8N7C4-F1
#
_entry.id   AF-A0AAP8N7C4-F1
#
_cell.length_a   1.000
_cell.length_b   1.000
_cell.length_c   1.000
_cell.angle_alpha   90.00
_cell.angle_beta   90.00
_cell.angle_gamma   90.00
#
_symmetry.space_group_name_H-M   'P 1'
#
loop_
_entity.id
_entity.type
_entity.pdbx_description
1 polymer ?
#
loop_
_entity_poly.entity_id
_entity_poly.type
_entity_poly.pdbx_seq_one_letter_code
_entity_poly.pdbx_strand_id
1 'polypeptide(L)' 'GDRLKIRLTAPPVEGKANAYLMAFLAKAFGVSKSQVSLISGELNRQKRVRICSPKKLPDLPDLVRPA' A
#
# COMPACT_ATOMS: atom_id res chain seq x y z
N GLY A 1 -8.85 -11.61 10.24
CA GLY A 1 -7.54 -11.66 9.57
C GLY A 1 -7.06 -10.25 9.40
N ASP A 2 -6.06 -9.87 10.18
CA ASP A 2 -5.62 -8.49 10.48
C ASP A 2 -4.88 -7.81 9.32
N ARG A 3 -5.45 -7.87 8.12
CA ARG A 3 -4.82 -7.34 6.91
C ARG A 3 -5.78 -6.44 6.14
N LEU A 4 -5.24 -5.34 5.64
CA LEU A 4 -5.98 -4.38 4.83
C LEU A 4 -6.39 -5.02 3.50
N LYS A 5 -7.71 -5.13 3.27
CA LYS A 5 -8.26 -5.59 1.99
C LYS A 5 -8.35 -4.41 1.03
N ILE A 6 -7.42 -4.31 0.10
CA ILE A 6 -7.41 -3.28 -0.95
C ILE A 6 -7.99 -3.89 -2.23
N ARG A 7 -9.08 -3.31 -2.73
CA ARG A 7 -9.63 -3.66 -4.05
C ARG A 7 -8.93 -2.80 -5.11
N LEU A 8 -8.07 -3.43 -5.90
CA LEU A 8 -7.45 -2.80 -7.08
C LEU A 8 -8.25 -3.17 -8.32
N THR A 9 -8.59 -2.18 -9.15
CA THR A 9 -9.19 -2.35 -10.48
C THR A 9 -8.17 -2.71 -11.56
N ALA A 10 -6.87 -2.75 -11.22
CA ALA A 10 -5.82 -3.10 -12.15
C ALA A 10 -5.90 -4.58 -12.57
N PRO A 11 -5.64 -4.91 -13.85
CA PRO A 11 -5.60 -6.29 -14.30
C PRO A 11 -4.53 -7.08 -13.51
N PRO A 12 -4.70 -8.41 -13.32
CA PRO A 12 -3.83 -9.26 -12.50
C PRO A 12 -2.48 -9.55 -13.18
N VAL A 13 -1.98 -8.61 -13.98
CA VAL A 13 -0.65 -8.70 -14.59
C VAL A 13 0.36 -8.17 -13.60
N GLU A 14 1.34 -9.03 -13.30
CA GLU A 14 2.46 -8.75 -12.41
C GLU A 14 3.19 -7.46 -12.86
N GLY A 15 3.58 -6.61 -11.90
CA GLY A 15 4.14 -5.28 -12.17
C GLY A 15 3.09 -4.16 -12.29
N LYS A 16 2.01 -4.32 -13.08
CA LYS A 16 0.95 -3.29 -13.16
C LYS A 16 0.20 -3.17 -11.84
N ALA A 17 -0.17 -4.29 -11.22
CA ALA A 17 -0.82 -4.27 -9.90
C ALA A 17 0.06 -3.62 -8.81
N ASN A 18 1.38 -3.76 -8.87
CA ASN A 18 2.32 -3.17 -7.91
C ASN A 18 2.37 -1.65 -8.07
N ALA A 19 2.50 -1.16 -9.31
CA ALA A 19 2.52 0.26 -9.61
C ALA A 19 1.22 0.97 -9.16
N TYR A 20 0.06 0.35 -9.44
CA TYR A 20 -1.23 0.88 -8.99
C TYR A 20 -1.37 0.87 -7.47
N LEU A 21 -0.95 -0.21 -6.79
CA LEU A 21 -0.97 -0.28 -5.33
C LEU A 21 -0.08 0.79 -4.71
N MET A 22 1.15 0.95 -5.21
CA MET A 22 2.08 1.96 -4.70
C MET A 22 1.53 3.37 -4.92
N ALA A 23 0.93 3.66 -6.07
CA ALA A 23 0.29 4.96 -6.34
C ALA A 23 -0.94 5.21 -5.44
N PHE A 24 -1.76 4.18 -5.22
CA PHE A 24 -2.92 4.25 -4.33
C PHE A 24 -2.51 4.55 -2.89
N LEU A 25 -1.52 3.80 -2.37
CA LEU A 25 -0.98 4.01 -1.03
C LEU A 25 -0.31 5.39 -0.92
N ALA A 26 0.49 5.79 -1.90
CA ALA A 26 1.11 7.12 -1.91
C ALA A 26 0.07 8.24 -1.77
N LYS A 27 -1.03 8.17 -2.53
CA LYS A 27 -2.12 9.15 -2.46
C LYS A 27 -2.87 9.08 -1.13
N ALA A 28 -3.19 7.88 -0.64
CA ALA A 28 -3.93 7.70 0.62
C ALA A 28 -3.13 8.23 1.83
N PHE A 29 -1.82 8.00 1.84
CA PHE A 29 -0.93 8.42 2.93
C PHE A 29 -0.28 9.81 2.70
N GLY A 30 -0.55 10.46 1.56
CA GLY A 30 -0.04 11.79 1.24
C GLY A 30 1.49 11.85 1.04
N VAL A 31 2.10 10.76 0.56
CA VAL A 31 3.55 10.64 0.32
C VAL A 31 3.87 10.51 -1.17
N SER A 32 5.13 10.68 -1.54
CA SER A 32 5.60 10.41 -2.90
C SER A 32 5.73 8.91 -3.16
N LYS A 33 5.67 8.49 -4.44
CA LYS A 33 5.93 7.10 -4.83
C LYS A 33 7.31 6.59 -4.37
N SER A 34 8.31 7.47 -4.31
CA SER A 34 9.65 7.13 -3.82
C SER A 34 9.69 6.76 -2.34
N GLN A 35 8.71 7.18 -1.56
CA GLN A 35 8.57 6.82 -0.14
C GLN A 35 7.72 5.56 0.08
N VAL A 36 7.22 4.95 -1.00
CA VAL A 36 6.46 3.70 -0.94
C VAL A 36 7.31 2.60 -1.57
N SER A 37 7.68 1.60 -0.78
CA SER A 37 8.52 0.49 -1.24
C SER A 37 7.85 -0.84 -0.95
N LEU A 38 7.81 -1.73 -1.94
CA LEU A 38 7.35 -3.09 -1.75
C LEU A 38 8.45 -3.88 -1.01
N ILE A 39 8.13 -4.39 0.19
CA ILE A 39 9.05 -5.21 1.00
C ILE A 39 8.97 -6.67 0.58
N SER A 40 7.77 -7.18 0.31
CA SER A 40 7.53 -8.58 -0.05
C SER A 40 6.15 -8.79 -0.65
N GLY A 41 5.98 -9.91 -1.35
CA GLY A 41 4.70 -10.30 -1.95
C GLY A 41 4.50 -9.84 -3.39
N GLU A 42 5.59 -9.60 -4.13
CA GLU A 42 5.53 -9.26 -5.55
C GLU A 42 4.70 -10.28 -6.35
N LEU A 43 4.98 -11.57 -6.12
CA LEU A 43 4.32 -12.74 -6.72
C LEU A 43 3.04 -13.19 -5.99
N ASN A 44 2.68 -12.59 -4.85
CA ASN A 44 1.60 -13.09 -3.99
C ASN A 44 0.47 -12.06 -3.83
N ARG A 45 -0.75 -12.55 -3.54
CA ARG A 45 -1.90 -11.72 -3.14
C ARG A 45 -1.62 -10.94 -1.85
N GLN A 46 -0.70 -11.43 -1.04
CA GLN A 46 -0.32 -10.86 0.25
C GLN A 46 0.90 -9.95 0.10
N LYS A 47 0.67 -8.64 0.02
CA LYS A 47 1.72 -7.63 -0.21
C LYS A 47 2.09 -6.92 1.09
N ARG A 48 3.39 -6.87 1.39
CA ARG A 48 3.97 -6.04 2.45
C ARG A 48 4.59 -4.81 1.81
N VAL A 49 4.06 -3.64 2.13
CA VAL A 49 4.55 -2.36 1.62
C VAL A 49 5.02 -1.52 2.80
N ARG A 50 6.16 -0.87 2.64
CA ARG A 50 6.71 0.11 3.57
C ARG A 50 6.39 1.51 3.06
N ILE A 51 5.91 2.35 3.95
CA ILE A 51 5.62 3.76 3.69
C ILE A 51 6.51 4.58 4.63
N CYS A 52 7.40 5.38 4.05
CA CYS A 52 8.28 6.28 4.81
C CYS A 52 7.60 7.63 4.99
N SER A 53 7.54 8.12 6.23
CA SER A 53 6.99 9.44 6.60
C SER A 53 5.57 9.73 6.06
N PRO A 54 4.54 8.94 6.44
CA PRO A 54 3.16 9.22 6.05
C PRO A 54 2.72 10.60 6.56
N LYS A 55 2.36 11.50 5.64
CA LYS A 55 1.87 12.85 5.98
C LYS A 55 0.39 12.86 6.35
N LYS A 56 -0.37 11.92 5.78
CA LYS A 56 -1.77 11.67 6.10
C LYS A 56 -1.92 10.22 6.52
N LEU A 57 -2.74 10.01 7.53
CA LEU A 57 -3.20 8.68 7.89
C LEU A 57 -4.68 8.67 7.52
N PRO A 58 -5.08 7.92 6.48
CA PRO A 58 -6.50 7.77 6.19
C PRO A 58 -7.18 7.11 7.38
N ASP A 59 -8.44 7.49 7.62
CA ASP A 59 -9.26 6.93 8.69
C ASP A 59 -9.62 5.49 8.30
N LEU A 60 -8.72 4.57 8.62
CA LEU A 60 -8.83 3.15 8.33
C LEU A 60 -9.03 2.42 9.65
N PRO A 61 -10.10 1.62 9.78
CA PRO A 61 -10.26 0.75 10.94
C PRO A 61 -9.01 -0.15 11.05
N ASP A 62 -8.50 -0.29 12.27
CA ASP A 62 -7.32 -1.08 12.64
C ASP A 62 -5.95 -0.51 12.23
N LEU A 63 -5.87 0.72 11.68
CA LEU A 63 -4.60 1.41 11.48
C LEU A 63 -4.11 2.05 12.79
N VAL A 64 -3.47 1.25 13.63
CA VAL A 64 -2.88 1.71 14.89
C VAL A 64 -1.64 2.56 14.57
N ARG A 65 -1.62 3.82 15.03
CA ARG A 65 -0.39 4.61 15.06
C ARG A 65 0.53 4.00 16.11
N PRO A 66 1.74 3.51 15.75
CA PRO A 66 2.71 3.20 16.77
C PRO A 66 3.02 4.51 17.52
N ALA A 67 2.84 4.49 18.84
CA ALA A 67 3.14 5.59 19.74
C ALA A 67 4.64 5.94 19.73
#